data_AF-A0A497IIL6-F1
#
_entry.id   AF-A0A497IIL6-F1
#
_cell.length_a   1.000
_cell.length_b   1.000
_cell.length_c   1.000
_cell.angle_alpha   90.00
_cell.angle_beta   90.00
_cell.angle_gamma   90.00
#
_symmetry.space_group_name_H-M   'P 1'
#
loop_
_entity.id
_entity.type
_entity.pdbx_description
1 polymer ?
#
loop_
_entity_poly.entity_id
_entity_poly.type
_entity_poly.pdbx_seq_one_letter_code
_entity_poly.pdbx_strand_id
1 'polypeptide(L)' 'MVELVIKIPDRFEVDISDLAKGVEEFVKLRLARDLMLERLDELLKDSELTEEECIKLGEGVKKGRFENLRKIGLL' A
#
# COMPACT_ATOMS: atom_id res chain seq x y z
N MET A 1 34.43 -14.78 0.41
CA MET A 1 33.43 -13.71 0.24
C MET A 1 33.45 -13.31 -1.22
N VAL A 2 32.32 -13.37 -1.91
CA VAL A 2 32.23 -12.94 -3.31
C VAL A 2 31.87 -11.47 -3.30
N GLU A 3 32.72 -10.65 -3.91
CA GLU A 3 32.50 -9.20 -4.02
C GLU A 3 31.69 -8.95 -5.30
N LEU A 4 30.48 -8.39 -5.15
CA LEU A 4 29.55 -8.18 -6.25
C LEU A 4 29.55 -6.70 -6.61
N VAL A 5 30.30 -6.34 -7.66
CA VAL A 5 30.42 -4.95 -8.12
C VAL A 5 29.36 -4.68 -9.19
N ILE A 6 28.32 -3.92 -8.82
CA ILE A 6 27.26 -3.49 -9.75
C ILE A 6 27.64 -2.13 -10.33
N LYS A 7 27.88 -2.08 -11.65
CA LYS A 7 28.09 -0.82 -12.38
C LYS A 7 26.74 -0.30 -12.86
N ILE A 8 26.34 0.88 -12.38
CA ILE A 8 25.14 1.56 -12.85
C ILE A 8 25.51 2.34 -14.12
N PRO A 9 24.84 2.12 -15.26
CA PRO A 9 25.11 2.85 -16.50
C PRO A 9 24.75 4.34 -16.38
N ASP A 10 25.52 5.22 -17.03
CA ASP A 10 25.37 6.70 -16.96
C ASP A 10 23.97 7.20 -17.39
N ARG A 11 23.24 6.44 -18.21
CA ARG A 11 21.83 6.75 -18.57
C ARG A 11 20.85 6.68 -17.40
N PHE A 12 21.28 6.16 -16.25
CA PHE A 12 20.53 6.15 -15.01
C PHE A 12 21.07 7.22 -14.05
N GLU A 13 21.55 8.37 -14.56
CA GLU A 13 21.75 9.55 -13.73
C GLU A 13 20.45 9.83 -12.96
N VAL A 14 20.50 9.54 -11.66
CA VAL A 14 19.39 9.80 -10.75
C VAL A 14 19.63 11.18 -10.17
N ASP A 15 18.72 12.12 -10.45
CA ASP A 15 18.70 13.36 -9.71
C ASP A 15 18.42 13.04 -8.24
N ILE A 16 19.41 13.32 -7.38
CA ILE A 16 19.34 13.10 -5.93
C ILE A 16 18.12 13.84 -5.34
N SER A 17 17.74 15.00 -5.88
CA SER A 17 16.55 15.73 -5.46
C SER A 17 15.26 14.97 -5.76
N ASP A 18 15.17 14.31 -6.91
CA ASP A 18 13.97 13.56 -7.28
C ASP A 18 13.90 12.22 -6.55
N LEU A 19 15.05 11.59 -6.30
CA LEU A 19 15.12 10.42 -5.41
C LEU A 19 14.68 10.78 -3.99
N ALA A 20 15.13 11.92 -3.46
CA ALA A 20 14.74 12.38 -2.14
C ALA A 20 13.23 12.61 -2.03
N LYS A 21 12.61 13.24 -3.04
CA LYS A 21 11.14 13.39 -3.11
C LYS A 21 10.43 12.04 -3.17
N GLY A 22 10.91 11.10 -4.00
CA GLY A 22 10.33 9.76 -4.10
C GLY A 22 10.38 8.99 -2.77
N VAL A 23 11.49 9.10 -2.04
CA VAL A 23 11.63 8.52 -0.69
C VAL A 23 10.67 9.21 0.29
N GLU A 24 10.56 10.54 0.24
CA GLU A 24 9.67 11.30 1.11
C GLU A 24 8.19 10.92 0.89
N GLU A 25 7.76 10.82 -0.36
CA GLU A 25 6.41 10.38 -0.73
C GLU A 25 6.13 8.95 -0.26
N PHE A 26 7.09 8.03 -0.46
CA PHE A 26 6.97 6.66 0.04
C PHE A 26 6.81 6.61 1.55
N VAL A 27 7.61 7.38 2.29
CA VAL A 27 7.53 7.47 3.76
C VAL A 27 6.18 8.05 4.18
N LYS A 28 5.70 9.10 3.53
CA LYS A 28 4.37 9.69 3.79
C LYS A 28 3.24 8.67 3.58
N LEU A 29 3.28 7.92 2.48
CA LEU A 29 2.29 6.88 2.19
C LEU A 29 2.31 5.77 3.25
N ARG A 30 3.52 5.36 3.68
CA ARG A 30 3.68 4.37 4.74
C ARG A 30 3.09 4.85 6.06
N LEU A 31 3.40 6.08 6.48
CA LEU A 31 2.85 6.68 7.69
C LEU A 31 1.33 6.83 7.62
N ALA A 32 0.80 7.26 6.47
CA ALA A 32 -0.64 7.37 6.26
C ALA A 32 -1.33 6.00 6.40
N ARG A 33 -0.75 4.94 5.82
CA ARG A 33 -1.25 3.58 5.99
C ARG A 33 -1.25 3.15 7.46
N ASP A 34 -0.14 3.35 8.15
CA ASP A 34 0.01 2.90 9.54
C ASP A 34 -1.01 3.61 10.46
N LEU A 35 -1.22 4.92 10.29
CA LEU A 35 -2.28 5.67 10.98
C LEU A 35 -3.70 5.19 10.67
N MET A 36 -3.96 4.81 9.41
CA MET A 36 -5.26 4.25 9.03
C MET A 36 -5.52 2.90 9.68
N LEU A 37 -4.48 2.06 9.80
CA LEU A 37 -4.58 0.75 10.45
C LEU A 37 -4.79 0.90 11.96
N GLU A 38 -4.05 1.78 12.64
CA GLU A 38 -4.26 2.06 14.07
C GLU A 38 -5.70 2.50 14.36
N ARG A 39 -6.23 3.43 13.54
CA ARG A 39 -7.62 3.86 13.67
C ARG A 39 -8.61 2.72 13.40
N LEU A 40 -8.30 1.84 12.45
CA LEU A 40 -9.16 0.70 12.15
C LEU A 40 -9.17 -0.29 13.32
N ASP A 41 -8.03 -0.54 13.94
CA ASP A 41 -7.91 -1.37 15.13
C ASP A 41 -8.75 -0.79 16.29
N GLU A 42 -8.69 0.53 16.51
CA GLU A 42 -9.54 1.19 17.51
C GLU A 42 -11.04 1.03 17.22
N LEU A 43 -11.46 1.15 15.95
CA LEU A 43 -12.86 0.99 15.54
C LEU A 43 -13.34 -0.46 15.67
N LEU A 44 -12.43 -1.42 15.52
CA LEU A 44 -12.72 -2.85 15.55
C LEU A 44 -12.38 -3.52 16.88
N LYS A 45 -11.92 -2.76 17.89
CA LYS A 45 -11.46 -3.32 19.18
C LYS A 45 -12.51 -4.16 19.92
N ASP A 46 -13.79 -3.85 19.70
CA ASP A 46 -14.94 -4.54 20.30
C ASP A 46 -15.60 -5.52 19.31
N SER A 47 -14.95 -5.80 18.18
CA SER A 47 -15.46 -6.72 17.16
C SER A 47 -15.47 -8.15 17.70
N GLU A 48 -16.62 -8.80 17.62
CA GLU A 48 -16.77 -10.24 17.90
C GLU A 48 -16.47 -11.11 16.68
N LEU A 49 -16.11 -10.49 15.54
CA LEU A 49 -15.78 -11.22 14.33
C LEU A 49 -14.49 -12.02 14.49
N THR A 50 -14.56 -13.26 14.05
CA THR A 50 -13.38 -14.10 13.88
C THR A 50 -12.53 -13.62 12.71
N GLU A 51 -11.26 -13.99 12.71
CA GLU A 51 -10.33 -13.69 11.62
C GLU A 51 -10.85 -14.16 10.25
N GLU A 52 -11.50 -15.32 10.22
CA GLU A 52 -12.07 -15.91 9.00
C GLU A 52 -13.27 -15.10 8.46
N GLU A 53 -14.08 -14.51 9.35
CA GLU A 53 -15.17 -13.60 8.99
C GLU A 53 -14.64 -12.25 8.49
N CYS A 54 -13.59 -11.72 9.12
CA CYS A 54 -12.90 -10.52 8.65
C CYS A 54 -12.37 -10.69 7.23
N ILE A 55 -11.75 -11.84 6.92
CA ILE A 55 -11.26 -12.16 5.57
C ILE A 55 -12.41 -12.19 4.55
N LYS A 56 -13.51 -12.90 4.87
CA LYS A 56 -14.69 -12.96 3.99
C LYS A 56 -15.30 -11.58 3.73
N LEU A 57 -15.33 -10.74 4.75
CA LEU A 57 -15.84 -9.37 4.65
C LEU A 57 -14.95 -8.51 3.74
N GLY A 58 -13.63 -8.64 3.87
CA GLY A 58 -12.65 -8.01 2.98
C GLY A 58 -12.81 -8.44 1.52
N GLU A 59 -13.02 -9.74 1.24
CA GLU A 59 -13.31 -10.23 -0.10
C GLU A 59 -14.61 -9.67 -0.68
N GLY A 60 -15.66 -9.56 0.15
CA GLY A 60 -16.95 -8.98 -0.23
C GLY A 60 -16.82 -7.51 -0.63
N VAL A 61 -16.13 -6.71 0.18
CA VAL A 61 -15.85 -5.29 -0.12
C VAL A 61 -15.06 -5.16 -1.42
N LYS A 62 -14.05 -6.01 -1.65
CA LYS A 62 -13.26 -6.02 -2.89
C LYS A 62 -14.13 -6.30 -4.12
N LYS A 63 -14.99 -7.32 -4.07
CA LYS A 63 -15.92 -7.64 -5.17
C LYS A 63 -16.87 -6.47 -5.45
N GLY A 64 -17.52 -5.93 -4.42
CA GLY A 64 -18.42 -4.78 -4.57
C GLY A 64 -17.73 -3.54 -5.15
N ARG A 65 -16.46 -3.29 -4.77
CA ARG A 65 -15.67 -2.20 -5.36
C ARG A 65 -15.43 -2.42 -6.85
N PHE A 66 -15.04 -3.63 -7.27
CA PHE A 66 -14.83 -3.96 -8.69
C PHE A 66 -16.11 -3.84 -9.51
N GLU A 67 -17.24 -4.30 -8.97
CA GLU A 67 -18.55 -4.15 -9.61
C GLU A 67 -18.92 -2.67 -9.79
N ASN A 68 -18.64 -1.84 -8.78
CA ASN A 68 -18.88 -0.41 -8.87
C ASN A 68 -18.00 0.24 -9.94
N LEU A 69 -16.70 -0.09 -9.97
CA LEU A 69 -15.77 0.42 -10.99
C LEU A 69 -16.20 0.07 -12.41
N ARG A 70 -16.74 -1.14 -12.63
CA ARG A 70 -17.35 -1.54 -13.91
C ARG A 70 -18.59 -0.71 -14.25
N LYS A 71 -19.47 -0.49 -13.27
CA LYS A 71 -20.69 0.32 -13.48
C LYS A 71 -20.37 1.77 -13.88
N ILE A 72 -19.28 2.33 -13.37
CA ILE A 72 -18.85 3.71 -13.70
C ILE A 72 -17.84 3.77 -14.85
N GLY A 73 -17.54 2.65 -15.52
CA GLY A 73 -16.71 2.62 -16.73
C GLY A 73 -15.22 2.85 -16.51
N LEU A 74 -14.71 2.62 -15.29
CA LEU A 74 -13.29 2.73 -14.96
C LEU A 74 -12.54 1.38 -15.01
N LEU A 75 -13.25 0.31 -15.33
CA LEU A 75 -12.80 -1.09 -15.48
C LEU A 75 -13.73 -1.83 -16.41
#